data_AF-A0A9P9YCI4-F1
#
_entry.id   AF-A0A9P9YCI4-F1
#
_cell.length_a   1.000
_cell.length_b   1.000
_cell.length_c   1.000
_cell.angle_alpha   90.00
_cell.angle_beta   90.00
_cell.angle_gamma   90.00
#
_symmetry.space_group_name_H-M   'P 1'
#
loop_
_entity.id
_entity.type
_entity.pdbx_description
1 polymer ?
#
loop_
_entity_poly.entity_id
_entity_poly.type
_entity_poly.pdbx_seq_one_letter_code
_entity_poly.pdbx_strand_id
1 'polypeptide(L)' 'MPSGFFILLRHFLRVDDVLIRMHDTRFHHEIENDFILKEYIHREAPCIDLQNSVAFWTNPDEMQNFLPVKTKQLHKLFFK' A
#
# COMPACT_ATOMS: atom_id res chain seq x y z
N MET A 1 -17.35 -6.95 -6.65
CA MET A 1 -18.79 -6.60 -6.68
C MET A 1 -19.31 -6.90 -8.08
N PRO A 2 -20.60 -7.13 -8.32
CA PRO A 2 -21.11 -7.42 -9.66
C PRO A 2 -20.71 -6.38 -10.73
N SER A 3 -20.43 -5.16 -10.29
CA SER A 3 -20.14 -3.97 -11.11
C SER A 3 -18.66 -3.60 -11.24
N GLY A 4 -17.70 -4.43 -10.79
CA GLY A 4 -16.28 -4.09 -10.87
C GLY A 4 -15.36 -4.88 -9.95
N PHE A 5 -14.06 -4.57 -10.01
CA PHE A 5 -13.02 -5.22 -9.22
C PHE A 5 -12.13 -4.23 -8.47
N PHE A 6 -11.63 -4.72 -7.34
CA PHE A 6 -10.60 -4.06 -6.55
C PHE A 6 -9.46 -5.05 -6.34
N ILE A 7 -8.23 -4.65 -6.69
CA ILE A 7 -7.02 -5.45 -6.49
C ILE A 7 -6.07 -4.65 -5.62
N LEU A 8 -5.65 -5.25 -4.50
CA LEU A 8 -4.56 -4.74 -3.67
C LEU A 8 -3.32 -5.61 -3.89
N LEU A 9 -2.32 -5.05 -4.54
CA LEU A 9 -0.97 -5.62 -4.59
C LEU A 9 -0.15 -4.97 -3.48
N ARG A 10 0.11 -5.73 -2.42
CA ARG A 10 0.95 -5.29 -1.30
C ARG A 10 2.27 -6.02 -1.30
N HIS A 11 3.36 -5.25 -1.27
CA HIS A 11 4.70 -5.74 -0.98
C HIS A 11 5.14 -5.20 0.37
N PHE A 12 5.33 -6.09 1.33
CA PHE A 12 5.77 -5.78 2.68
C PHE A 12 7.19 -6.31 2.90
N LEU A 13 8.11 -5.42 3.28
CA LEU A 13 9.50 -5.72 3.56
C LEU A 13 9.84 -5.28 4.97
N ARG A 14 10.39 -6.19 5.75
CA ARG A 14 10.98 -5.91 7.05
C ARG A 14 12.43 -6.33 7.04
N VAL A 15 13.30 -5.44 7.47
CA VAL A 15 14.69 -5.74 7.80
C VAL A 15 14.85 -5.45 9.28
N ASP A 16 15.01 -6.50 10.07
CA ASP A 16 15.09 -6.41 11.52
C ASP A 16 16.20 -5.43 11.93
N ASP A 17 15.90 -4.57 12.91
CA ASP A 17 16.75 -3.48 13.41
C ASP A 17 17.14 -2.39 12.39
N VAL A 18 16.66 -2.46 11.15
CA VAL A 18 16.97 -1.47 10.11
C VAL A 18 15.73 -0.66 9.72
N LEU A 19 14.77 -1.28 9.00
CA LEU A 19 13.60 -0.58 8.50
C LEU A 19 12.43 -1.51 8.19
N ILE A 20 11.25 -0.91 8.17
CA ILE A 20 10.03 -1.52 7.64
C ILE A 20 9.55 -0.67 6.46
N ARG A 21 9.32 -1.33 5.33
CA ARG A 21 8.88 -0.71 4.07
C ARG A 21 7.64 -1.43 3.54
N MET A 22 6.70 -0.64 3.05
CA MET A 22 5.50 -1.15 2.40
C MET A 22 5.23 -0.41 1.10
N HIS A 23 4.91 -1.19 0.07
CA HIS A 23 4.42 -0.69 -1.21
C HIS A 23 3.04 -1.26 -1.49
N ASP A 24 2.05 -0.38 -1.50
CA ASP A 24 0.68 -0.73 -1.83
C ASP A 24 0.36 -0.18 -3.22
N THR A 25 -0.01 -1.06 -4.14
CA THR A 25 -0.59 -0.69 -5.43
C THR A 25 -2.04 -1.15 -5.46
N ARG A 26 -2.96 -0.21 -5.54
CA ARG A 26 -4.40 -0.47 -5.58
C ARG A 26 -4.91 -0.21 -6.99
N PHE A 27 -5.61 -1.19 -7.52
CA PHE A 27 -6.34 -1.06 -8.77
C PHE A 27 -7.82 -1.09 -8.47
N HIS A 28 -8.53 -0.08 -8.93
CA HIS A 28 -9.98 0.00 -8.85
C HIS A 28 -10.55 0.18 -10.25
N HIS A 29 -11.47 -0.71 -10.63
CA HIS A 29 -12.16 -0.66 -11.89
C HIS A 29 -13.65 -0.88 -11.67
N GLU A 30 -14.44 -0.05 -12.32
CA GLU A 30 -15.90 -0.12 -12.37
C GLU A 30 -16.31 -0.34 -13.82
N ILE A 31 -17.30 -1.20 -14.04
CA ILE A 31 -17.73 -1.62 -15.39
C ILE A 31 -18.17 -0.44 -16.27
N GLU A 32 -18.69 0.63 -15.67
CA GLU A 32 -19.14 1.83 -16.39
C GLU A 32 -17.99 2.75 -16.83
N ASN A 33 -16.78 2.56 -16.30
CA ASN A 33 -15.63 3.42 -16.56
C ASN A 33 -14.67 2.77 -17.55
N ASP A 34 -14.31 3.51 -18.61
CA ASP A 34 -13.29 3.11 -19.60
C ASP A 34 -11.84 3.25 -19.09
N PHE A 35 -11.66 3.29 -17.77
CA PHE A 35 -10.36 3.41 -17.13
C PHE A 35 -10.27 2.58 -15.85
N ILE A 36 -9.03 2.24 -15.49
CA ILE A 36 -8.67 1.64 -14.21
C ILE A 36 -7.94 2.71 -13.40
N LEU A 37 -8.37 2.95 -12.17
CA LEU A 37 -7.64 3.78 -11.21
C LEU A 37 -6.51 2.95 -10.60
N LYS A 38 -5.27 3.41 -10.78
CA LYS A 38 -4.08 2.85 -10.14
C LYS A 38 -3.54 3.83 -9.11
N GLU A 39 -3.68 3.51 -7.83
CA GLU A 39 -3.06 4.24 -6.73
C GLU A 39 -1.81 3.48 -6.26
N TYR A 40 -0.66 4.16 -6.21
CA TYR A 40 0.58 3.64 -5.64
C TYR A 40 0.93 4.43 -4.38
N ILE A 41 1.13 3.72 -3.28
CA ILE A 41 1.51 4.29 -1.99
C ILE A 41 2.79 3.60 -1.51
N HIS A 42 3.81 4.39 -1.26
CA HIS A 42 5.05 3.95 -0.63
C HIS A 42 5.12 4.50 0.79
N ARG A 43 5.26 3.58 1.74
CA ARG A 43 5.44 3.88 3.17
C ARG A 43 6.73 3.26 3.66
N GLU A 44 7.45 3.98 4.50
CA GLU A 44 8.72 3.51 5.04
C GLU A 44 9.08 4.26 6.32
N ALA A 45 9.55 3.51 7.33
CA ALA A 45 10.18 4.07 8.51
C ALA A 45 11.32 3.16 8.99
N PRO A 46 12.35 3.72 9.65
CA PRO A 46 13.33 2.93 10.37
C PRO A 46 12.70 2.26 11.60
N CYS A 47 13.24 1.11 12.01
CA CYS A 47 12.71 0.35 13.16
C CYS A 47 12.77 1.15 14.48
N ILE A 48 13.72 2.08 14.60
CA ILE A 48 13.89 2.96 15.77
C ILE A 48 12.64 3.81 16.02
N ASP A 49 12.00 4.30 14.97
CA ASP A 49 10.79 5.13 15.07
C ASP A 49 9.53 4.28 15.37
N LEU A 50 9.62 2.96 15.21
CA LEU A 50 8.51 2.00 15.32
C LEU A 50 8.58 1.14 16.59
N GLN A 51 9.41 1.52 17.58
CA GLN A 51 9.56 0.76 18.83
C GLN A 51 8.25 0.62 19.63
N ASN A 52 7.33 1.58 19.49
CA ASN A 52 6.03 1.53 20.16
C ASN A 52 5.05 0.52 19.52
N SER A 53 5.36 -0.01 18.34
CA SER A 53 4.48 -0.87 17.56
C SER A 53 5.10 -2.25 17.24
N VAL A 54 6.12 -2.67 18.00
CA VAL A 54 6.85 -3.93 17.82
C VAL A 54 5.94 -5.17 17.75
N ALA A 55 4.87 -5.20 18.55
CA ALA A 55 3.90 -6.29 18.53
C ALA A 55 3.23 -6.47 17.16
N PHE A 56 3.15 -5.41 16.36
CA PHE A 56 2.44 -5.37 15.08
C PHE A 56 3.39 -5.46 13.88
N TRP A 57 4.71 -5.53 14.07
CA TRP A 57 5.69 -5.57 12.96
C TRP A 57 5.50 -6.74 12.00
N THR A 58 4.83 -7.80 12.44
CA THR A 58 4.53 -8.98 11.60
C THR A 58 3.20 -8.83 10.85
N ASN A 59 2.34 -7.86 11.23
CA ASN A 59 1.04 -7.64 10.60
C ASN A 59 1.07 -6.41 9.66
N PRO A 60 1.10 -6.60 8.33
CA PRO A 60 1.14 -5.50 7.37
C PRO A 60 -0.09 -4.58 7.43
N ASP A 61 -1.27 -5.13 7.74
CA ASP A 61 -2.51 -4.35 7.78
C ASP A 61 -2.49 -3.32 8.90
N GLU A 62 -1.99 -3.70 10.07
CA GLU A 62 -1.86 -2.80 11.21
C GLU A 62 -0.70 -1.82 11.03
N MET A 63 0.43 -2.31 10.50
CA MET A 63 1.61 -1.49 10.20
C MET A 63 1.32 -0.34 9.23
N GLN A 64 0.33 -0.49 8.34
CA GLN A 64 -0.10 0.61 7.47
C GLN A 64 -0.41 1.90 8.23
N ASN A 65 -0.94 1.81 9.45
CA ASN A 65 -1.35 2.96 10.25
C ASN A 65 -0.18 3.66 10.93
N PHE A 66 0.91 2.94 11.20
CA PHE A 66 2.09 3.46 11.88
C PHE A 66 3.16 3.94 10.88
N LEU A 67 3.19 3.38 9.67
CA LEU A 67 4.18 3.75 8.66
C LEU A 67 3.82 5.08 7.95
N PRO A 68 4.71 6.07 7.96
CA PRO A 68 4.50 7.34 7.27
C PRO A 68 4.55 7.15 5.76
N VAL A 69 3.69 7.87 5.04
CA VAL A 69 3.66 7.88 3.57
C VAL A 69 4.80 8.74 3.05
N LYS A 70 5.73 8.14 2.30
CA LYS A 70 6.83 8.85 1.63
C LYS A 70 6.45 9.29 0.23
N THR A 71 5.71 8.46 -0.50
CA THR A 71 5.27 8.79 -1.86
C THR A 71 3.87 8.26 -2.09
N LYS A 72 3.05 9.07 -2.76
CA LYS A 72 1.71 8.70 -3.19
C LYS A 72 1.51 9.17 -4.62
N GLN A 73 1.10 8.26 -5.49
CA GLN A 73 0.85 8.54 -6.90
C GLN A 73 -0.50 7.96 -7.30
N LEU A 74 -1.24 8.68 -8.14
CA LEU A 74 -2.52 8.24 -8.68
C LEU A 74 -2.48 8.37 -10.20
N HIS A 75 -2.84 7.30 -10.89
CA HIS A 75 -2.86 7.24 -12.34
C HIS A 75 -4.20 6.68 -12.82
N LYS A 76 -4.68 7.21 -13.94
CA LYS A 76 -5.78 6.61 -14.72
C LYS A 76 -5.18 5.82 -15.86
N LEU A 77 -5.50 4.53 -15.94
CA LEU A 77 -5.09 3.65 -17.03
C LEU A 77 -6.29 3.48 -17.96
N PHE A 78 -6.23 4.04 -19.16
CA PHE A 78 -7.28 3.90 -20.16
C PHE A 78 -7.10 2.61 -20.96
N PHE A 79 -8.20 1.97 -21.32
CA PHE A 79 -8.17 0.84 -22.27
C PHE A 79 -7.79 1.36 -23.67
N LYS A 80 -6.95 0.60 -24.39
CA LYS A 80 -6.57 0.89 -25.77
C LYS A 80 -7.53 0.25 -26.75
#